data_AF-A0A449HZZ7-F1
#
_entry.id   AF-A0A449HZZ7-F1
#
_cell.length_a   1.000
_cell.length_b   1.000
_cell.length_c   1.000
_cell.angle_alpha   90.00
_cell.angle_beta   90.00
_cell.angle_gamma   90.00
#
_symmetry.space_group_name_H-M   'P 1'
#
loop_
_entity.id
_entity.type
_entity.pdbx_description
1 polymer ?
#
loop_
_entity_poly.entity_id
_entity_poly.type
_entity_poly.pdbx_seq_one_letter_code
_entity_poly.pdbx_strand_id
1 'polypeptide(L)' 'MFYQNKVVSLQRERKRSKNPLSETRKAQKMTIMKKNANEILMLQYQIKRYQAMGNGTMCQTLNGKLQKLLAKQPHLTM' A
#
# COMPACT_ATOMS: atom_id res chain seq x y z
N MET A 1 -2.72 36.60 -40.42
CA MET A 1 -2.55 36.19 -39.01
C MET A 1 -3.57 35.12 -38.56
N PHE A 2 -3.65 33.98 -39.26
CA PHE A 2 -4.65 32.93 -38.91
C PHE A 2 -4.04 31.56 -38.57
N TYR A 3 -2.73 31.38 -38.78
CA TYR A 3 -2.07 30.09 -38.61
C TYR A 3 -1.46 29.86 -37.22
N GLN A 4 -1.26 30.90 -36.40
CA GLN A 4 -0.70 30.75 -35.05
C GLN A 4 -1.71 30.34 -33.98
N ASN A 5 -3.02 30.53 -34.21
CA ASN A 5 -4.05 30.22 -33.22
C ASN A 5 -4.50 28.75 -33.18
N LYS A 6 -4.10 27.92 -34.15
CA LYS A 6 -4.49 26.49 -34.20
C LYS A 6 -3.52 25.57 -33.44
N VAL A 7 -2.31 26.02 -33.17
CA VAL A 7 -1.28 25.22 -32.47
C VAL A 7 -1.57 25.18 -30.97
N VAL A 8 -1.96 26.32 -30.37
CA VAL A 8 -2.22 26.44 -28.93
C VAL A 8 -3.42 25.59 -28.46
N SER A 9 -4.44 25.39 -29.30
CA SER A 9 -5.60 24.55 -28.96
C SER A 9 -5.27 23.05 -28.93
N LEU A 10 -4.39 22.57 -29.81
CA LEU A 10 -3.93 21.17 -29.83
C LEU A 10 -3.02 20.82 -28.64
N GLN A 11 -2.25 21.77 -28.10
CA GLN A 11 -1.48 21.54 -26.86
C GLN A 11 -2.35 21.48 -25.60
N ARG A 12 -3.56 22.03 -25.61
CA ARG A 12 -4.45 22.05 -24.43
C ARG A 12 -5.19 20.71 -24.24
N GLU A 13 -5.42 19.94 -25.31
CA GLU A 13 -6.02 18.60 -25.24
C GLU A 13 -5.01 17.51 -24.82
N ARG A 14 -3.71 17.69 -25.08
CA ARG A 14 -2.65 16.77 -24.63
C ARG A 14 -2.44 16.73 -23.11
N LYS A 15 -3.00 17.67 -22.34
CA LYS A 15 -2.96 17.63 -20.86
C LYS A 15 -4.01 16.71 -20.24
N ARG A 16 -4.85 16.05 -21.04
CA ARG A 16 -5.90 15.13 -20.56
C ARG A 16 -5.58 13.65 -20.76
N SER A 17 -4.32 13.28 -21.01
CA SER A 17 -3.88 11.90 -20.81
C SER A 17 -3.44 11.74 -19.35
N LYS A 18 -4.40 11.43 -18.48
CA LYS A 18 -4.08 10.95 -17.13
C LYS A 18 -3.35 9.62 -17.29
N ASN A 19 -2.03 9.65 -17.15
CA ASN A 19 -1.10 8.52 -17.31
C ASN A 19 -1.68 7.20 -16.74
N PRO A 20 -2.13 6.23 -17.56
CA PRO A 20 -2.66 4.95 -17.08
C PRO A 20 -1.63 4.13 -16.31
N LEU A 21 -0.33 4.34 -16.59
CA LEU A 21 0.78 3.75 -15.84
C LEU A 21 0.86 4.22 -14.38
N SER A 22 0.32 5.40 -14.07
CA SER A 22 0.27 5.91 -12.69
C SER A 22 -0.89 5.32 -11.91
N GLU A 23 -2.04 5.08 -12.54
CA GLU A 23 -3.19 4.45 -11.91
C GLU A 23 -2.97 2.95 -11.67
N THR A 24 -2.29 2.25 -12.59
CA THR A 24 -1.90 0.84 -12.36
C THR A 24 -0.88 0.70 -11.23
N ARG A 25 0.13 1.58 -11.13
CA ARG A 25 1.07 1.60 -10.00
C ARG A 25 0.38 1.93 -8.68
N LYS A 26 -0.57 2.87 -8.66
CA LYS A 26 -1.38 3.18 -7.47
C LYS A 26 -2.24 1.98 -7.05
N ALA A 27 -2.93 1.33 -7.99
CA ALA A 27 -3.70 0.13 -7.73
C ALA A 27 -2.82 -1.02 -7.21
N GLN A 28 -1.66 -1.25 -7.83
CA GLN A 28 -0.68 -2.23 -7.33
C GLN A 28 -0.21 -1.88 -5.91
N LYS A 29 0.14 -0.63 -5.64
CA LYS A 29 0.49 -0.17 -4.29
C LYS A 29 -0.64 -0.38 -3.28
N MET A 30 -1.88 -0.09 -3.65
CA MET A 30 -3.07 -0.34 -2.81
C MET A 30 -3.26 -1.83 -2.53
N THR A 31 -3.11 -2.70 -3.52
CA THR A 31 -3.20 -4.16 -3.30
C THR A 31 -2.08 -4.68 -2.39
N ILE A 32 -0.86 -4.14 -2.51
CA ILE A 32 0.26 -4.47 -1.62
C ILE A 32 -0.04 -4.02 -0.19
N MET A 33 -0.49 -2.78 0.01
CA MET A 33 -0.86 -2.28 1.34
C MET A 33 -2.02 -3.08 1.96
N LYS A 34 -3.03 -3.46 1.16
CA LYS A 34 -4.15 -4.29 1.61
C LYS A 34 -3.70 -5.69 2.03
N LYS A 35 -2.79 -6.32 1.27
CA LYS A 35 -2.18 -7.60 1.63
C LYS A 35 -1.39 -7.50 2.95
N ASN A 36 -0.59 -6.46 3.11
CA ASN A 36 0.18 -6.24 4.33
C ASN A 36 -0.72 -6.01 5.56
N ALA A 37 -1.82 -5.26 5.42
CA ALA A 37 -2.79 -5.02 6.49
C ALA A 37 -3.49 -6.32 6.91
N ASN A 38 -3.88 -7.16 5.95
CA ASN A 38 -4.46 -8.47 6.24
C ASN A 38 -3.47 -9.38 6.97
N GLU A 39 -2.19 -9.37 6.59
CA GLU A 39 -1.15 -10.16 7.24
C GLU A 39 -0.90 -9.71 8.70
N ILE A 40 -0.91 -8.40 8.96
CA ILE A 40 -0.85 -7.84 10.32
C ILE A 40 -2.03 -8.33 11.18
N LEU A 41 -3.26 -8.27 10.65
CA LEU A 41 -4.45 -8.72 11.37
C LEU A 41 -4.37 -10.22 11.71
N MET A 42 -3.92 -11.04 10.76
CA MET A 42 -3.75 -12.48 10.98
C MET A 42 -2.69 -12.78 12.04
N LEU A 43 -1.56 -12.06 12.03
CA LEU A 43 -0.52 -12.22 13.05
C LEU A 43 -1.03 -11.84 14.44
N GLN A 44 -1.75 -10.72 14.57
CA GLN A 44 -2.34 -10.32 15.84
C GLN A 44 -3.34 -11.36 16.37
N TYR A 45 -4.17 -11.94 15.50
CA TYR A 45 -5.08 -13.02 15.87
C TYR A 45 -4.32 -14.24 16.40
N GLN A 46 -3.27 -14.68 15.70
CA GLN A 46 -2.46 -15.82 16.12
C GLN A 46 -1.78 -15.55 17.46
N ILE A 47 -1.20 -14.37 17.66
CA ILE A 47 -0.57 -13.97 18.93
C ILE A 47 -1.59 -14.05 20.07
N LYS A 48 -2.78 -13.46 19.92
CA LYS A 48 -3.85 -13.54 20.94
C LYS A 48 -4.22 -14.98 21.28
N ARG A 49 -4.33 -15.85 20.27
CA ARG A 49 -4.66 -17.27 20.47
C ARG A 49 -3.56 -18.02 21.23
N TYR A 50 -2.30 -17.86 20.83
CA TYR A 50 -1.18 -18.53 21.50
C TYR A 50 -0.90 -17.97 22.90
N GLN A 51 -1.21 -16.69 23.12
CA GLN A 51 -1.12 -16.07 24.43
C GLN A 51 -2.16 -16.66 25.38
N ALA A 52 -3.41 -16.82 24.94
CA ALA A 52 -4.45 -17.48 25.72
C ALA A 52 -4.14 -18.95 26.03
N MET A 53 -3.40 -19.63 25.14
CA MET A 53 -2.93 -21.01 25.35
C MET A 53 -1.66 -21.12 26.22
N GLY A 54 -1.07 -20.00 26.65
CA GLY A 54 0.18 -20.00 27.43
C GLY A 54 1.45 -20.33 26.64
N ASN A 55 1.40 -20.30 25.30
CA ASN A 55 2.55 -20.59 24.45
C ASN A 55 3.36 -19.32 24.14
N GLY A 56 4.16 -18.90 25.12
CA GLY A 56 4.99 -17.69 25.05
C GLY A 56 6.03 -17.71 23.92
N THR A 57 6.65 -18.85 23.65
CA THR A 57 7.67 -19.02 22.60
C THR A 57 7.10 -18.74 21.20
N MET A 58 5.90 -19.23 20.92
CA MET A 58 5.22 -18.92 19.65
C MET A 58 4.82 -17.46 19.55
N CYS A 59 4.33 -16.86 20.64
CA CYS A 59 4.00 -15.44 20.68
C CYS A 59 5.22 -14.56 20.37
N GLN A 60 6.39 -14.87 20.95
CA GLN A 60 7.64 -14.15 20.68
C GLN A 60 8.02 -14.23 19.19
N THR A 61 7.95 -15.42 18.61
CA THR A 61 8.27 -15.63 17.19
C THR A 61 7.33 -14.82 16.28
N LEU A 62 6.02 -14.84 16.57
CA LEU A 62 5.02 -14.12 15.80
C LEU A 62 5.12 -12.60 15.98
N ASN A 63 5.43 -12.13 17.20
CA ASN A 63 5.71 -10.72 17.47
C ASN A 63 6.93 -10.22 16.68
N GLY A 64 7.99 -11.03 16.55
CA GLY A 64 9.15 -10.69 15.73
C GLY A 64 8.80 -10.53 14.24
N LYS A 65 7.90 -11.36 13.71
CA LYS A 65 7.38 -11.21 12.33
C LYS A 65 6.54 -9.94 12.20
N LEU A 66 5.66 -9.67 13.17
CA LEU A 66 4.82 -8.48 13.20
C LEU A 66 5.66 -7.19 13.20
N GLN A 67 6.69 -7.10 14.04
CA GLN A 67 7.60 -5.94 14.10
C GLN A 67 8.31 -5.70 12.75
N LYS A 68 8.78 -6.76 12.09
CA LYS A 68 9.43 -6.64 10.76
C LYS A 68 8.48 -6.10 9.69
N LEU A 69 7.19 -6.47 9.74
CA LEU A 69 6.19 -5.97 8.80
C LEU A 69 5.79 -4.52 9.10
N LEU A 70 5.69 -4.15 10.37
CA LEU A 70 5.44 -2.76 10.78
C LEU A 70 6.60 -1.84 10.40
N ALA A 71 7.84 -2.27 10.58
CA ALA A 71 9.03 -1.51 10.17
C ALA A 71 9.09 -1.24 8.66
N LYS A 72 8.54 -2.14 7.83
CA LYS A 72 8.43 -1.96 6.37
C LYS A 72 7.31 -1.00 5.97
N GLN A 73 6.37 -0.69 6.86
CA GLN A 73 5.25 0.20 6.60
C GLN A 73 5.28 1.42 7.54
N PRO A 74 6.17 2.41 7.28
CA PRO A 74 6.30 3.61 8.12
C PRO A 74 5.07 4.54 8.10
N HIS A 75 4.05 4.23 7.30
CA HIS A 75 2.81 5.00 7.18
C HIS A 75 1.69 4.51 8.12
N LEU A 76 1.84 3.37 8.81
CA LEU A 76 0.78 2.83 9.68
C LEU A 76 0.90 3.26 11.16
N THR A 77 1.81 4.17 11.49
CA THR A 77 1.86 4.82 12.80
C THR A 77 0.89 6.01 12.83
N MET A 78 -0.31 5.76 13.36
CA MET A 78 -1.14 6.75 14.05
C MET A 78 -1.44 6.19 15.43
#